data_AF-A0A504UUB7-F1
#
_entry.id   AF-A0A504UUB7-F1
#
_cell.length_a   1.000
_cell.length_b   1.000
_cell.length_c   1.000
_cell.angle_alpha   90.00
_cell.angle_beta   90.00
_cell.angle_gamma   90.00
#
_symmetry.space_group_name_H-M   'P 1'
#
loop_
_entity.id
_entity.type
_entity.pdbx_description
1 polymer ?
#
loop_
_entity_poly.entity_id
_entity_poly.type
_entity_poly.pdbx_seq_one_letter_code
_entity_poly.pdbx_strand_id
1 'polypeptide(L)' 'MARQKITPDNLDDLELDEKGRLYWRGEPIITDARLALSKFQSLLAGIVGLAAFLGGLGACVQGVIALLQYLNSCPCP' A
#
# COMPACT_ATOMS: atom_id res chain seq x y z
N MET A 1 0.59 14.26 -32.45
CA MET A 1 -0.41 13.35 -31.85
C MET A 1 -0.74 13.86 -30.45
N ALA A 2 -2.01 14.12 -30.16
CA ALA A 2 -2.43 14.72 -28.90
C ALA A 2 -2.47 13.66 -27.78
N ARG A 3 -1.95 14.01 -26.60
CA ARG A 3 -1.98 13.16 -25.40
C ARG A 3 -3.43 13.15 -24.87
N GLN A 4 -4.15 12.05 -25.06
CA GLN A 4 -5.51 11.93 -24.51
C GLN A 4 -5.40 11.39 -23.08
N LYS A 5 -5.92 12.16 -22.11
CA LYS A 5 -5.96 11.74 -20.71
C LYS A 5 -7.15 10.78 -20.54
N ILE A 6 -6.88 9.57 -20.05
CA ILE A 6 -7.94 8.62 -19.68
C ILE A 6 -8.59 9.14 -18.39
N THR A 7 -9.91 9.36 -18.44
CA THR A 7 -10.76 9.85 -17.35
C THR A 7 -11.73 8.72 -16.97
N PRO A 8 -12.17 8.60 -15.70
CA PRO A 8 -13.12 7.57 -15.27
C PRO A 8 -14.40 7.48 -16.12
N ASP A 9 -14.84 8.57 -16.74
CA ASP A 9 -16.02 8.60 -17.61
C ASP A 9 -15.84 7.84 -18.94
N ASN A 10 -14.61 7.49 -19.31
CA ASN A 10 -14.31 6.77 -20.56
C ASN A 10 -13.79 5.36 -20.30
N LEU A 11 -13.83 4.87 -19.06
CA LEU A 11 -13.26 3.56 -18.69
C LEU A 11 -13.95 2.38 -19.38
N ASP A 12 -15.17 2.58 -19.88
CA ASP A 12 -15.95 1.56 -20.60
C ASP A 12 -15.33 1.20 -21.98
N ASP A 13 -14.50 2.08 -22.56
CA ASP A 13 -13.78 1.83 -23.82
C ASP A 13 -12.50 0.98 -23.61
N LEU A 14 -12.25 0.53 -22.37
CA LEU A 14 -11.07 -0.23 -21.96
C LEU A 14 -11.37 -1.73 -22.04
N GLU A 15 -10.79 -2.40 -23.03
CA GLU A 15 -10.97 -3.83 -23.22
C GLU A 15 -9.71 -4.59 -22.78
N LEU A 16 -9.91 -5.71 -22.08
CA LEU A 16 -8.84 -6.61 -21.68
C LEU A 16 -8.88 -7.84 -22.60
N ASP A 17 -7.81 -8.08 -23.34
CA ASP A 17 -7.65 -9.30 -24.15
C ASP A 17 -7.42 -10.53 -23.23
N GLU A 18 -7.72 -11.73 -23.72
CA GLU A 18 -7.54 -13.01 -23.00
C GLU A 18 -6.08 -13.26 -22.58
N LYS A 19 -5.14 -12.56 -23.23
CA LYS A 19 -3.71 -12.57 -22.91
C LYS A 19 -3.30 -11.51 -21.88
N GLY A 20 -4.26 -10.82 -21.24
CA GLY A 20 -4.03 -9.80 -20.23
C GLY A 20 -3.46 -8.49 -20.79
N ARG A 21 -3.68 -8.21 -22.08
CA ARG A 21 -3.23 -6.97 -22.74
C ARG A 21 -4.37 -5.96 -22.76
N LEU A 22 -4.07 -4.72 -22.39
CA LEU A 22 -5.02 -3.62 -22.29
C LEU A 22 -5.16 -2.94 -23.65
N TYR A 23 -6.37 -2.87 -24.17
CA TYR A 23 -6.71 -2.18 -25.41
C TYR A 23 -7.63 -1.01 -25.10
N TRP A 24 -7.47 0.08 -25.84
CA TRP A 24 -8.36 1.23 -25.78
C TRP A 24 -8.82 1.58 -27.18
N ARG A 25 -10.12 1.45 -27.42
CA ARG A 25 -10.72 1.63 -28.75
C ARG A 25 -10.01 0.81 -29.85
N GLY A 26 -9.62 -0.41 -29.52
CA GLY A 26 -8.91 -1.32 -30.43
C GLY A 26 -7.41 -1.06 -30.59
N GLU A 27 -6.86 0.00 -29.99
CA GLU A 27 -5.42 0.27 -30.01
C GLU A 27 -4.74 -0.34 -28.77
N PRO A 28 -3.65 -1.12 -28.92
CA PRO A 28 -2.94 -1.68 -27.78
C PRO A 28 -2.33 -0.56 -26.93
N ILE A 29 -2.82 -0.39 -25.70
CA ILE A 29 -2.18 0.47 -24.73
C ILE A 29 -1.00 -0.30 -24.15
N ILE A 30 0.19 0.05 -24.62
CA ILE A 30 1.41 -0.27 -23.89
C ILE A 30 1.41 0.65 -22.66
N THR A 31 0.96 0.12 -21.52
CA THR A 31 1.14 0.78 -20.23
C THR A 31 2.62 0.73 -19.88
N ASP A 32 3.42 1.56 -20.55
CA ASP A 32 4.79 1.93 -20.18
C ASP A 32 4.80 2.81 -18.91
N ALA A 33 3.75 2.71 -18.09
CA ALA A 33 3.82 3.03 -16.68
C ALA A 33 4.64 1.92 -16.00
N ARG A 34 5.94 1.84 -16.34
CA ARG A 34 6.91 1.39 -15.36
C ARG A 34 6.64 2.26 -14.15
N LEU A 35 6.04 1.68 -13.10
CA LEU A 35 6.22 2.16 -11.74
C LEU A 35 7.71 2.02 -11.45
N ALA A 36 8.52 2.88 -12.07
CA ALA A 36 9.84 3.18 -11.57
C ALA A 36 9.55 3.85 -10.23
N LEU A 37 9.52 3.03 -9.18
CA LEU A 37 9.44 3.50 -7.81
C LEU A 37 10.55 4.54 -7.69
N SER A 38 10.16 5.81 -7.69
CA SER A 38 11.12 6.89 -7.55
C SER A 38 11.91 6.58 -6.29
N LYS A 39 13.24 6.69 -6.32
CA LYS A 39 14.10 6.29 -5.19
C LYS A 39 13.61 6.89 -3.86
N PHE A 40 13.00 8.07 -3.91
CA PHE A 40 12.32 8.74 -2.80
C PHE A 40 11.08 8.00 -2.29
N GLN A 41 10.24 7.46 -3.16
CA GLN A 41 9.04 6.70 -2.79
C GLN A 41 9.42 5.36 -2.14
N SER A 42 10.48 4.71 -2.62
CA SER A 42 11.03 3.52 -1.96
C SER A 42 11.61 3.84 -0.58
N LEU A 43 12.31 4.96 -0.44
CA LEU A 43 12.88 5.41 0.83
C LEU A 43 11.77 5.71 1.85
N LEU A 44 10.73 6.44 1.45
CA LEU A 44 9.59 6.77 2.31
C LEU A 44 8.83 5.51 2.75
N ALA A 45 8.57 4.58 1.83
CA ALA A 45 7.94 3.31 2.17
C ALA A 45 8.76 2.52 3.21
N GLY A 46 10.09 2.53 3.08
CA GLY A 46 11.01 1.94 4.07
C GLY A 46 10.93 2.61 5.44
N ILE A 47 10.94 3.95 5.50
CA ILE A 47 10.83 4.71 6.76
C ILE A 47 9.50 4.43 7.45
N VAL A 48 8.38 4.45 6.72
CA VAL A 48 7.05 4.18 7.26
C VAL A 48 6.96 2.75 7.79
N GLY A 49 7.47 1.77 7.02
CA GLY A 49 7.50 0.37 7.46
C GLY A 49 8.32 0.19 8.75
N LEU A 50 9.48 0.84 8.84
CA LEU A 50 10.35 0.76 10.02
C LEU A 50 9.73 1.45 11.25
N ALA A 51 9.10 2.60 11.05
CA ALA A 51 8.38 3.31 12.11
C ALA A 51 7.18 2.50 12.61
N ALA A 52 6.41 1.88 11.72
CA ALA A 52 5.29 1.01 12.09
C ALA A 52 5.76 -0.22 12.87
N PHE A 53 6.88 -0.83 12.47
CA PHE A 53 7.46 -1.97 13.16
C PHE A 53 7.94 -1.62 14.57
N LEU A 54 8.72 -0.54 14.72
CA LEU A 54 9.21 -0.07 16.01
C LEU A 54 8.06 0.38 16.92
N GLY A 55 7.08 1.10 16.38
CA GLY A 55 5.88 1.51 17.11
C GLY A 55 5.06 0.32 17.59
N GLY A 56 4.88 -0.70 16.73
CA GLY A 56 4.20 -1.94 17.08
C GLY A 56 4.90 -2.71 18.19
N LEU A 57 6.23 -2.83 18.13
CA LEU A 57 7.02 -3.46 19.20
C LEU A 57 6.87 -2.71 20.53
N GLY A 58 6.97 -1.38 20.52
CA GLY A 58 6.79 -0.55 21.71
C GLY A 58 5.41 -0.73 22.33
N ALA A 59 4.35 -0.72 21.51
CA ALA A 59 2.98 -0.95 21.96
C ALA A 59 2.79 -2.35 22.58
N CYS A 60 3.39 -3.38 21.98
CA CYS A 60 3.33 -4.74 22.52
C CYS A 60 4.01 -4.84 23.89
N VAL A 61 5.22 -4.26 24.02
CA VAL A 61 5.97 -4.29 25.29
C VAL A 61 5.23 -3.51 26.37
N GLN A 62 4.70 -2.33 26.06
CA GLN A 62 3.92 -1.53 27.01
C GLN A 62 2.64 -2.26 27.43
N GLY A 63 1.95 -2.92 26.50
CA GLY A 63 0.75 -3.72 26.81
C GLY A 63 1.04 -4.88 27.76
N VAL A 64 2.15 -5.60 27.55
CA VAL A 64 2.56 -6.72 28.41
C VAL A 64 2.95 -6.23 29.82
N ILE A 65 3.66 -5.10 29.93
CA ILE A 65 4.03 -4.52 31.23
C ILE A 65 2.78 -4.10 32.00
N ALA A 66 1.83 -3.42 31.34
CA ALA A 66 0.57 -3.02 31.95
C ALA A 66 -0.24 -4.23 32.45
N LEU A 67 -0.26 -5.32 31.67
CA LEU A 67 -0.92 -6.57 32.06
C LEU A 67 -0.25 -7.22 33.29
N LEU A 68 1.09 -7.27 33.31
CA LEU A 68 1.85 -7.80 34.44
C LEU A 68 1.63 -6.98 35.72
N GLN A 69 1.56 -5.65 35.61
CA GLN A 69 1.26 -4.78 36.74
C GLN A 69 -0.15 -5.00 37.26
N TYR A 70 -1.13 -5.17 36.37
CA TYR A 70 -2.51 -5.48 36.75
C TYR A 70 -2.58 -6.80 37.54
N LEU A 71 -1.93 -7.86 37.06
CA LEU A 71 -1.88 -9.16 37.73
C LEU A 71 -1.22 -9.10 39.12
N ASN A 72 -0.14 -8.33 39.29
CA ASN A 72 0.53 -8.16 40.58
C ASN A 72 -0.22 -7.25 41.55
N SER A 73 -1.13 -6.41 41.05
CA SER A 73 -1.86 -5.42 41.85
C SER A 73 -3.22 -5.93 42.34
N CYS A 74 -3.66 -7.12 41.89
CA CYS A 74 -4.82 -7.79 42.46
C CYS A 74 -4.42 -8.47 43.78
N PRO A 75 -4.90 -8.01 44.96
CA PRO A 75 -4.81 -8.81 46.16
C PRO A 75 -5.70 -10.04 45.93
N CYS A 76 -5.11 -11.23 45.99
CA CYS A 76 -5.90 -12.46 46.07
C CYS A 76 -6.81 -12.36 47.31
N PRO A 77 -8.10 -12.74 47.22
CA PRO A 77 -8.90 -13.00 48.41
C PRO A 77 -8.37 -14.21 49.19
#